data_AF-A0A5C4LU72-F1
#
_entry.id   AF-A0A5C4LU72-F1
#
_cell.length_a   1.000
_cell.length_b   1.000
_cell.length_c   1.000
_cell.angle_alpha   90.00
_cell.angle_beta   90.00
_cell.angle_gamma   90.00
#
_symmetry.space_group_name_H-M   'P 1'
#
loop_
_entity.id
_entity.type
_entity.pdbx_description
1 polymer ?
#
loop_
_entity_poly.entity_id
_entity_poly.type
_entity_poly.pdbx_seq_one_letter_code
_entity_poly.pdbx_strand_id
1 'polypeptide(L)'
;MRPGKIGFLAILTGLCVGLAACGQVPAQRDTVQPGGPGMSKSDVERQDAATRWANDYCIAVGSLVAGLATMPSVDPSSPRRAVQTSSELLGSMIGGLDKAVASLRALPPAPVPQGDAVRGDTVAELTGVRARAAAAKQRLDAAGSAPTINQTTLGEAKGPLDEVSKLNLLAGFDTVPDLELAVAHAPVCQQLTLRPTR
;
A
#
# COMPACT_ATOMS: atom_id res chain seq x y z
N MET A 1 30.73 29.53 9.37
CA MET A 1 32.18 29.46 9.65
C MET A 1 32.80 28.42 8.73
N ARG A 2 33.70 28.83 7.84
CA ARG A 2 34.52 27.94 7.00
C ARG A 2 35.94 27.93 7.59
N PRO A 3 36.61 26.78 7.72
CA PRO A 3 38.06 26.76 7.78
C PRO A 3 38.64 26.64 6.37
N GLY A 4 39.59 27.54 6.05
CA GLY A 4 40.47 27.51 4.88
C GLY A 4 41.57 26.44 5.03
N LYS A 5 42.07 25.88 3.91
CA LYS A 5 43.21 26.32 3.07
C LYS A 5 44.59 25.80 3.55
N ILE A 6 45.47 25.57 2.56
CA ILE A 6 46.91 25.23 2.60
C ILE A 6 47.13 23.70 2.65
N GLY A 7 47.72 22.99 1.68
CA GLY A 7 48.62 23.35 0.59
C GLY A 7 50.03 22.84 0.90
N PHE A 8 50.47 21.73 0.30
CA PHE A 8 51.91 21.47 0.09
C PHE A 8 52.14 20.51 -1.08
N LEU A 9 52.96 20.97 -2.00
CA LEU A 9 53.47 20.30 -3.20
C LEU A 9 54.82 19.68 -2.81
N ALA A 10 55.06 18.41 -3.12
CA ALA A 10 56.42 17.84 -3.15
C ALA A 10 56.49 16.73 -4.19
N ILE A 11 57.21 17.04 -5.26
CA ILE A 11 57.60 16.18 -6.38
C ILE A 11 58.72 15.25 -5.90
N LEU A 12 58.61 13.94 -6.15
CA LEU A 12 59.77 13.06 -6.26
C LEU A 12 59.55 12.02 -7.37
N THR A 13 60.31 12.23 -8.43
CA THR A 13 60.60 11.33 -9.54
C THR A 13 61.14 9.98 -9.06
N GLY A 14 60.54 8.90 -9.54
CA GLY A 14 61.04 7.53 -9.37
C GLY A 14 60.76 6.72 -10.64
N LEU A 15 61.66 6.82 -11.60
CA LEU A 15 61.67 6.06 -12.85
C LEU A 15 62.28 4.68 -12.57
N CYS A 16 61.45 3.64 -12.42
CA CYS A 16 61.92 2.25 -12.42
C CYS A 16 61.39 1.55 -13.68
N VAL A 17 62.30 1.37 -14.64
CA VAL A 17 62.13 0.48 -15.78
C VAL A 17 62.37 -0.95 -15.27
N GLY A 18 61.33 -1.78 -15.29
CA GLY A 18 61.43 -3.21 -15.04
C GLY A 18 60.72 -3.98 -16.16
N LEU A 19 61.50 -4.46 -17.13
CA LEU A 19 61.07 -5.44 -18.13
C LEU A 19 61.44 -6.83 -17.61
N ALA A 20 60.45 -7.63 -17.20
CA ALA A 20 60.43 -9.09 -17.35
C ALA A 20 59.17 -9.72 -16.72
N ALA A 21 58.65 -10.74 -17.42
CA ALA A 21 57.85 -11.87 -16.94
C ALA A 21 56.31 -11.81 -17.02
N CYS A 22 55.81 -12.80 -17.78
CA CYS A 22 54.45 -13.19 -18.12
C CYS A 22 53.49 -13.37 -16.93
N GLY A 23 52.23 -13.00 -17.13
CA GLY A 23 51.13 -13.42 -16.25
C GLY A 23 50.01 -12.38 -16.14
N GLN A 24 49.25 -12.14 -17.21
CA GLN A 24 48.02 -11.37 -17.13
C GLN A 24 46.95 -12.21 -16.41
N VAL A 25 46.81 -12.03 -15.10
CA VAL A 25 45.52 -12.25 -14.44
C VAL A 25 44.85 -10.88 -14.41
N PRO A 26 43.74 -10.65 -15.14
CA PRO A 26 43.00 -9.42 -14.98
C PRO A 26 42.50 -9.37 -13.54
N ALA A 27 43.11 -8.50 -12.74
CA ALA A 27 42.55 -8.09 -11.47
C ALA A 27 41.19 -7.46 -11.78
N GLN A 28 40.15 -8.25 -11.54
CA GLN A 28 38.76 -7.84 -11.57
C GLN A 28 38.69 -6.61 -10.66
N ARG A 29 38.53 -5.44 -11.27
CA ARG A 29 38.25 -4.21 -10.55
C ARG A 29 36.86 -4.41 -9.97
N ASP A 30 36.81 -4.90 -8.74
CA ASP A 30 35.62 -4.84 -7.91
C ASP A 30 35.27 -3.38 -7.78
N THR A 31 34.35 -2.96 -8.64
CA THR A 31 33.61 -1.72 -8.52
C THR A 31 33.07 -1.65 -7.11
N VAL A 32 33.55 -0.64 -6.37
CA VAL A 32 33.05 -0.13 -5.08
C VAL A 32 31.59 -0.52 -4.88
N GLN A 33 31.36 -1.49 -3.98
CA GLN A 33 30.05 -2.01 -3.60
C GLN A 33 29.27 -0.93 -2.83
N PRO A 34 28.14 -0.41 -3.35
CA PRO A 34 27.14 0.22 -2.51
C PRO A 34 26.25 -0.91 -1.98
N GLY A 35 26.65 -1.47 -0.84
CA GLY A 35 25.92 -2.52 -0.14
C GLY A 35 26.59 -2.69 1.21
N GLY A 36 25.84 -2.52 2.30
CA GLY A 36 26.35 -2.76 3.65
C GLY A 36 26.85 -4.21 3.83
N PRO A 37 27.44 -4.55 4.99
CA PRO A 37 27.97 -5.88 5.22
C PRO A 37 26.87 -6.94 5.02
N GLY A 38 27.02 -7.81 4.02
CA GLY A 38 26.21 -9.02 3.85
C GLY A 38 25.13 -9.03 2.76
N MET A 39 24.92 -7.95 1.98
CA MET A 39 23.97 -7.97 0.86
C MET A 39 24.64 -7.86 -0.51
N SER A 40 24.19 -8.68 -1.45
CA SER A 40 24.57 -8.54 -2.85
C SER A 40 23.86 -7.33 -3.47
N LYS A 41 24.42 -6.78 -4.56
CA LYS A 41 23.78 -5.70 -5.32
C LYS A 41 22.37 -6.09 -5.81
N SER A 42 22.20 -7.35 -6.23
CA SER A 42 20.90 -7.88 -6.65
C SER A 42 19.87 -7.95 -5.52
N ASP A 43 20.31 -8.16 -4.28
CA ASP A 43 19.40 -8.15 -3.12
C ASP A 43 18.91 -6.73 -2.82
N VAL A 44 19.80 -5.74 -2.90
CA VAL A 44 19.43 -4.32 -2.76
C VAL A 44 18.43 -3.91 -3.84
N GLU A 45 18.69 -4.23 -5.11
CA GLU A 45 17.80 -3.89 -6.22
C GLU A 45 16.41 -4.54 -6.08
N ARG A 46 16.36 -5.81 -5.63
CA ARG A 46 15.09 -6.51 -5.36
C ARG A 46 14.33 -5.84 -4.22
N GLN A 47 15.00 -5.51 -3.12
CA GLN A 47 14.36 -4.88 -1.96
C GLN A 47 13.83 -3.48 -2.28
N ASP A 48 14.58 -2.70 -3.08
CA ASP A 48 14.14 -1.41 -3.58
C ASP A 48 12.89 -1.54 -4.46
N ALA A 49 12.84 -2.55 -5.33
CA ALA A 49 11.67 -2.84 -6.14
C ALA A 49 10.46 -3.24 -5.29
N ALA A 50 10.65 -4.12 -4.30
CA ALA A 50 9.61 -4.53 -3.36
C ALA A 50 9.06 -3.34 -2.56
N THR A 51 9.94 -2.43 -2.11
CA THR A 51 9.56 -1.21 -1.38
C THR A 51 8.71 -0.27 -2.23
N ARG A 52 9.08 -0.05 -3.50
CA ARG A 52 8.27 0.75 -4.43
C ARG A 52 6.91 0.11 -4.69
N TRP A 53 6.88 -1.21 -4.94
CA TRP A 53 5.64 -1.93 -5.17
C TRP A 53 4.71 -1.88 -3.93
N ALA A 54 5.26 -2.08 -2.73
CA ALA A 54 4.50 -1.97 -1.48
C ALA A 54 3.96 -0.55 -1.28
N ASN A 55 4.74 0.48 -1.61
CA ASN A 55 4.28 1.86 -1.57
C ASN A 55 3.08 2.10 -2.51
N ASP A 56 3.16 1.62 -3.75
CA ASP A 56 2.06 1.74 -4.72
C ASP A 56 0.82 0.94 -4.31
N TYR A 57 1.02 -0.23 -3.71
CA TYR A 57 -0.05 -1.00 -3.07
C TYR A 57 -0.74 -0.18 -1.97
N CYS A 58 0.04 0.46 -1.10
CA CYS A 58 -0.49 1.32 -0.04
C CYS A 58 -1.21 2.55 -0.58
N ILE A 59 -0.77 3.12 -1.71
CA ILE A 59 -1.51 4.17 -2.41
C ILE A 59 -2.87 3.65 -2.90
N ALA A 60 -2.89 2.46 -3.50
CA ALA A 60 -4.11 1.85 -4.02
C ALA A 60 -5.16 1.65 -2.92
N VAL A 61 -4.78 1.04 -1.79
CA VAL A 61 -5.71 0.82 -0.66
C VAL A 61 -5.98 2.08 0.15
N GLY A 62 -5.04 3.03 0.19
CA GLY A 62 -5.20 4.32 0.86
C GLY A 62 -6.33 5.17 0.27
N SER A 63 -6.67 4.95 -1.00
CA SER A 63 -7.84 5.57 -1.64
C SER A 63 -9.17 5.18 -0.99
N LEU A 64 -9.29 3.94 -0.48
CA LEU A 64 -10.45 3.50 0.29
C LEU A 64 -10.51 4.25 1.63
N VAL A 65 -9.40 4.30 2.37
CA VAL A 65 -9.34 5.01 3.66
C VAL A 65 -9.72 6.48 3.50
N ALA A 66 -9.22 7.14 2.46
CA ALA A 66 -9.58 8.53 2.15
C ALA A 66 -11.07 8.68 1.80
N GLY A 67 -11.64 7.74 1.04
CA GLY A 67 -13.07 7.75 0.70
C GLY A 67 -13.96 7.49 1.92
N LEU A 68 -13.56 6.60 2.82
CA LEU A 68 -14.28 6.34 4.07
C LEU A 68 -14.28 7.57 5.00
N ALA A 69 -13.19 8.35 5.01
CA ALA A 69 -13.07 9.55 5.82
C ALA A 69 -13.99 10.71 5.35
N THR A 70 -14.48 10.68 4.12
CA THR A 70 -15.35 11.71 3.54
C THR A 70 -16.78 11.22 3.29
N MET A 71 -17.15 10.08 3.90
CA MET A 71 -18.48 9.53 3.77
C MET A 71 -19.58 10.47 4.31
N PRO A 72 -20.75 10.51 3.67
CA PRO A 72 -21.88 11.28 4.18
C PRO A 72 -22.39 10.69 5.51
N SER A 73 -22.95 11.53 6.37
CA SER A 73 -23.61 11.09 7.60
C SER A 73 -25.05 10.64 7.35
N VAL A 74 -25.53 9.72 8.18
CA VAL A 74 -26.96 9.35 8.21
C VAL A 74 -27.75 10.48 8.86
N ASP A 75 -28.87 10.87 8.25
CA ASP A 75 -29.80 11.88 8.75
C ASP A 75 -30.98 11.19 9.47
N PRO A 76 -31.05 11.28 10.81
CA PRO A 76 -32.06 10.58 11.60
C PRO A 76 -33.38 11.36 11.74
N SER A 77 -33.59 12.46 11.02
CA SER A 77 -34.80 13.31 11.14
C SER A 77 -36.12 12.58 10.87
N SER A 78 -36.08 11.50 10.09
CA SER A 78 -37.21 10.59 9.91
C SER A 78 -36.74 9.20 9.45
N PRO A 79 -37.53 8.12 9.63
CA PRO A 79 -37.16 6.79 9.15
C PRO A 79 -36.86 6.75 7.64
N ARG A 80 -37.65 7.47 6.83
CA ARG A 80 -37.45 7.54 5.38
C ARG A 80 -36.13 8.25 5.03
N ARG A 81 -35.84 9.35 5.72
CA ARG A 81 -34.60 10.10 5.51
C ARG A 81 -33.37 9.31 5.96
N ALA A 82 -33.47 8.56 7.05
CA ALA A 82 -32.43 7.67 7.53
C ALA A 82 -32.14 6.54 6.52
N VAL A 83 -33.17 5.91 5.95
CA VAL A 83 -33.01 4.90 4.88
C VAL A 83 -32.33 5.50 3.66
N GLN A 84 -32.79 6.66 3.18
CA GLN A 84 -32.23 7.32 2.01
C GLN A 84 -30.73 7.63 2.20
N THR A 85 -30.39 8.33 3.28
CA THR A 85 -29.00 8.73 3.56
C THR A 85 -28.10 7.52 3.88
N SER A 86 -28.64 6.46 4.49
CA SER A 86 -27.91 5.19 4.64
C SER A 86 -27.62 4.52 3.30
N SER A 87 -28.55 4.60 2.34
CA SER A 87 -28.34 4.09 0.98
C SER A 87 -27.30 4.89 0.20
N GLU A 88 -27.27 6.21 0.37
CA GLU A 88 -26.27 7.12 -0.19
C GLU A 88 -24.88 6.86 0.42
N LEU A 89 -24.81 6.64 1.73
CA LEU A 89 -23.62 6.23 2.46
C LEU A 89 -23.04 4.92 1.90
N LEU A 90 -23.86 3.86 1.79
CA LEU A 90 -23.40 2.60 1.19
C LEU A 90 -22.96 2.78 -0.28
N GLY A 91 -23.62 3.65 -1.03
CA GLY A 91 -23.20 3.99 -2.39
C GLY A 91 -21.79 4.60 -2.44
N SER A 92 -21.49 5.51 -1.52
CA SER A 92 -20.17 6.14 -1.39
C SER A 92 -19.08 5.12 -1.00
N MET A 93 -19.40 4.24 -0.05
CA MET A 93 -18.53 3.14 0.37
C MET A 93 -18.22 2.18 -0.80
N ILE A 94 -19.25 1.78 -1.58
CA ILE A 94 -19.09 0.93 -2.76
C ILE A 94 -18.15 1.58 -3.78
N GLY A 95 -18.31 2.89 -4.04
CA GLY A 95 -17.41 3.62 -4.94
C GLY A 95 -15.96 3.63 -4.47
N GLY A 96 -15.72 3.77 -3.17
CA GLY A 96 -14.39 3.65 -2.58
C GLY A 96 -13.77 2.27 -2.75
N LEU A 97 -14.56 1.21 -2.52
CA LEU A 97 -14.13 -0.18 -2.71
C LEU A 97 -13.81 -0.49 -4.18
N ASP A 98 -14.65 -0.05 -5.10
CA ASP A 98 -14.45 -0.24 -6.55
C ASP A 98 -13.15 0.44 -7.00
N LYS A 99 -12.87 1.65 -6.52
CA LYS A 99 -11.62 2.37 -6.82
C LYS A 99 -10.39 1.64 -6.28
N ALA A 100 -10.44 1.15 -5.05
CA ALA A 100 -9.33 0.42 -4.45
C ALA A 100 -9.05 -0.91 -5.19
N VAL A 101 -10.10 -1.67 -5.51
CA VAL A 101 -9.98 -2.91 -6.30
C VAL A 101 -9.40 -2.63 -7.69
N ALA A 102 -9.88 -1.60 -8.38
CA ALA A 102 -9.34 -1.22 -9.68
C ALA A 102 -7.86 -0.82 -9.59
N SER A 103 -7.49 -0.04 -8.57
CA SER A 103 -6.11 0.41 -8.37
C SER A 103 -5.18 -0.75 -8.04
N LEU A 104 -5.61 -1.69 -7.20
CA LEU A 104 -4.85 -2.90 -6.88
C LEU A 104 -4.62 -3.76 -8.15
N ARG A 105 -5.66 -3.98 -8.95
CA ARG A 105 -5.56 -4.76 -10.20
C ARG A 105 -4.67 -4.10 -11.25
N ALA A 106 -4.51 -2.78 -11.19
CA ALA A 106 -3.64 -2.03 -12.10
C ALA A 106 -2.15 -2.07 -11.70
N LEU A 107 -1.81 -2.60 -10.51
CA LEU A 107 -0.43 -2.73 -10.10
C LEU A 107 0.33 -3.68 -11.04
N PRO A 108 1.60 -3.40 -11.34
CA PRO A 108 2.45 -4.37 -12.02
C PRO A 108 2.60 -5.65 -11.18
N PRO A 109 3.07 -6.75 -11.79
CA PRO A 109 3.43 -7.95 -11.06
C PRO A 109 4.34 -7.62 -9.87
N ALA A 110 4.11 -8.30 -8.74
CA ALA A 110 4.93 -8.12 -7.57
C ALA A 110 6.38 -8.57 -7.84
N PRO A 111 7.40 -7.82 -7.38
CA PRO A 111 8.80 -8.25 -7.47
C PRO A 111 9.11 -9.53 -6.68
N VAL A 112 8.22 -9.91 -5.75
CA VAL A 112 8.27 -11.15 -4.99
C VAL A 112 6.98 -11.96 -5.26
N PRO A 113 7.05 -13.26 -5.59
CA PRO A 113 5.88 -14.04 -6.01
C PRO A 113 4.71 -14.02 -5.01
N GLN A 114 5.01 -14.01 -3.71
CA GLN A 114 4.01 -13.98 -2.65
C GLN A 114 3.23 -12.65 -2.62
N GLY A 115 3.77 -11.56 -3.15
CA GLY A 115 3.09 -10.26 -3.21
C GLY A 115 1.88 -10.27 -4.13
N ASP A 116 1.93 -11.02 -5.24
CA ASP A 116 0.78 -11.18 -6.12
C ASP A 116 -0.36 -11.96 -5.45
N ALA A 117 -0.03 -12.93 -4.59
CA ALA A 117 -1.01 -13.67 -3.79
C ALA A 117 -1.67 -12.77 -2.74
N VAL A 118 -0.88 -12.01 -1.97
CA VAL A 118 -1.39 -11.02 -1.00
C VAL A 118 -2.34 -10.02 -1.67
N ARG A 119 -1.93 -9.45 -2.81
CA ARG A 119 -2.80 -8.57 -3.61
C ARG A 119 -4.09 -9.28 -4.03
N GLY A 120 -4.01 -10.52 -4.49
CA GLY A 120 -5.15 -11.32 -4.91
C GLY A 120 -6.17 -11.52 -3.79
N ASP A 121 -5.69 -11.88 -2.60
CA ASP A 121 -6.52 -12.09 -1.42
C ASP A 121 -7.22 -10.80 -0.97
N THR A 122 -6.50 -9.67 -0.94
CA THR A 122 -7.11 -8.37 -0.64
C THR A 122 -8.16 -7.98 -1.69
N VAL A 123 -7.89 -8.18 -2.98
CA VAL A 123 -8.88 -7.93 -4.04
C VAL A 123 -10.14 -8.77 -3.82
N ALA A 124 -9.99 -10.03 -3.44
CA ALA A 124 -11.12 -10.92 -3.16
C ALA A 124 -11.93 -10.45 -1.94
N GLU A 125 -11.26 -10.08 -0.85
CA GLU A 125 -11.90 -9.57 0.36
C GLU A 125 -12.70 -8.29 0.09
N LEU A 126 -12.07 -7.29 -0.54
CA LEU A 126 -12.72 -6.03 -0.89
C LEU A 126 -13.92 -6.23 -1.81
N THR A 127 -13.80 -7.15 -2.79
CA THR A 127 -14.90 -7.50 -3.69
C THR A 127 -16.07 -8.14 -2.93
N GLY A 128 -15.78 -8.99 -1.94
CA GLY A 128 -16.78 -9.60 -1.08
C GLY A 128 -17.55 -8.59 -0.23
N VAL A 129 -16.84 -7.66 0.42
CA VAL A 129 -17.46 -6.56 1.19
C VAL A 129 -18.33 -5.69 0.28
N ARG A 130 -17.83 -5.35 -0.92
CA ARG A 130 -18.55 -4.55 -1.91
C ARG A 130 -19.86 -5.22 -2.35
N ALA A 131 -19.87 -6.53 -2.55
CA ALA A 131 -21.08 -7.28 -2.89
C ALA A 131 -22.13 -7.23 -1.76
N ARG A 132 -21.70 -7.39 -0.50
CA ARG A 132 -22.61 -7.32 0.66
C ARG A 132 -23.15 -5.91 0.87
N ALA A 133 -22.32 -4.88 0.68
CA ALA A 133 -22.75 -3.48 0.69
C ALA A 133 -23.79 -3.19 -0.39
N ALA A 134 -23.59 -3.69 -1.61
CA ALA A 134 -24.55 -3.54 -2.71
C ALA A 134 -25.90 -4.21 -2.40
N ALA A 135 -25.88 -5.41 -1.80
CA ALA A 135 -27.10 -6.10 -1.39
C ALA A 135 -27.86 -5.32 -0.30
N ALA A 136 -27.15 -4.79 0.71
CA ALA A 136 -27.76 -3.94 1.75
C ALA A 136 -28.35 -2.65 1.17
N LYS A 137 -27.61 -1.99 0.27
CA LYS A 137 -28.08 -0.81 -0.47
C LYS A 137 -29.38 -1.10 -1.21
N GLN A 138 -29.44 -2.21 -1.94
CA GLN A 138 -30.65 -2.60 -2.68
C GLN A 138 -31.86 -2.80 -1.75
N ARG A 139 -31.67 -3.39 -0.56
CA ARG A 139 -32.75 -3.54 0.43
C ARG A 139 -33.23 -2.19 0.97
N LEU A 140 -32.32 -1.25 1.22
CA LEU A 140 -32.66 0.12 1.62
C LEU A 140 -33.42 0.86 0.52
N ASP A 141 -32.95 0.78 -0.74
CA ASP A 141 -33.59 1.42 -1.88
C ASP A 141 -35.02 0.89 -2.10
N ALA A 142 -35.22 -0.41 -1.97
CA ALA A 142 -36.55 -1.02 -2.05
C ALA A 142 -37.48 -0.56 -0.90
N ALA A 143 -36.94 -0.41 0.32
CA ALA A 143 -37.71 0.00 1.47
C ALA A 143 -38.07 1.49 1.49
N GLY A 144 -37.35 2.35 0.75
CA GLY A 144 -37.65 3.78 0.67
C GLY A 144 -39.07 4.10 0.18
N SER A 145 -39.69 3.17 -0.56
CA SER A 145 -41.07 3.29 -1.07
C SER A 145 -42.12 2.58 -0.19
N ALA A 146 -41.71 1.93 0.90
CA ALA A 146 -42.63 1.19 1.76
C ALA A 146 -43.55 2.14 2.57
N PRO A 147 -44.81 1.75 2.86
CA PRO A 147 -45.71 2.52 3.72
C PRO A 147 -45.16 2.72 5.13
N THR A 148 -44.42 1.73 5.63
CA THR A 148 -43.77 1.75 6.94
C THR A 148 -42.34 1.23 6.82
N ILE A 149 -41.43 1.78 7.63
CA ILE A 149 -40.03 1.38 7.71
C ILE A 149 -39.80 0.84 9.11
N ASN A 150 -39.35 -0.41 9.21
CA ASN A 150 -39.06 -1.05 10.49
C ASN A 150 -37.61 -0.85 10.93
N GLN A 151 -37.31 -1.23 12.17
CA GLN A 151 -35.96 -1.09 12.74
C GLN A 151 -34.91 -1.96 12.05
N THR A 152 -35.30 -3.13 11.53
CA THR A 152 -34.39 -4.01 10.79
C THR A 152 -33.87 -3.32 9.53
N THR A 153 -34.75 -2.67 8.77
CA THR A 153 -34.38 -1.89 7.58
C THR A 153 -33.42 -0.76 7.94
N LEU A 154 -33.67 -0.04 9.04
CA LEU A 154 -32.78 1.04 9.50
C LEU A 154 -31.37 0.56 9.86
N GLY A 155 -31.23 -0.72 10.24
CA GLY A 155 -29.95 -1.34 10.58
C GLY A 155 -29.16 -1.92 9.40
N GLU A 156 -29.71 -1.98 8.19
CA GLU A 156 -29.11 -2.69 7.04
C GLU A 156 -27.71 -2.19 6.67
N ALA A 157 -27.45 -0.88 6.83
CA ALA A 157 -26.15 -0.30 6.53
C ALA A 157 -25.05 -0.69 7.53
N LYS A 158 -25.42 -1.10 8.76
CA LYS A 158 -24.45 -1.34 9.84
C LYS A 158 -23.48 -2.47 9.51
N GLY A 159 -23.98 -3.58 8.97
CA GLY A 159 -23.14 -4.76 8.68
C GLY A 159 -21.95 -4.43 7.75
N PRO A 160 -22.21 -3.93 6.54
CA PRO A 160 -21.13 -3.54 5.62
C PRO A 160 -20.18 -2.48 6.18
N LEU A 161 -20.70 -1.49 6.91
CA LEU A 161 -19.86 -0.44 7.53
C LEU A 161 -18.95 -1.02 8.63
N ASP A 162 -19.47 -1.93 9.46
CA ASP A 162 -18.69 -2.62 10.49
C ASP A 162 -17.65 -3.57 9.88
N GLU A 163 -17.93 -4.17 8.72
CA GLU A 163 -16.96 -5.01 8.00
C GLU A 163 -15.81 -4.17 7.44
N VAL A 164 -16.12 -3.06 6.75
CA VAL A 164 -15.10 -2.22 6.12
C VAL A 164 -14.19 -1.57 7.16
N SER A 165 -14.71 -1.23 8.35
CA SER A 165 -13.93 -0.65 9.44
C SER A 165 -12.93 -1.64 10.06
N LYS A 166 -13.10 -2.94 9.84
CA LYS A 166 -12.26 -4.00 10.41
C LYS A 166 -11.23 -4.55 9.42
N LEU A 167 -11.23 -4.07 8.17
CA LEU A 167 -10.30 -4.52 7.15
C LEU A 167 -8.86 -4.22 7.56
N ASN A 168 -8.04 -5.27 7.59
CA ASN A 168 -6.60 -5.12 7.66
C ASN A 168 -6.04 -5.09 6.23
N LEU A 169 -5.90 -3.89 5.68
CA LEU A 169 -5.47 -3.68 4.29
C LEU A 169 -4.02 -4.15 4.00
N LEU A 170 -3.24 -4.42 5.05
CA LEU A 170 -1.87 -4.93 4.97
C LEU A 170 -1.75 -6.38 5.45
N ALA A 171 -2.87 -7.10 5.62
CA ALA A 171 -2.85 -8.51 6.00
C ALA A 171 -1.98 -9.33 5.04
N GLY A 172 -1.14 -10.21 5.58
CA GLY A 172 -0.28 -11.11 4.81
C GLY A 172 1.11 -10.54 4.50
N PHE A 173 1.32 -9.22 4.59
CA PHE A 173 2.65 -8.63 4.41
C PHE A 173 3.64 -9.10 5.49
N ASP A 174 3.18 -9.27 6.72
CA ASP A 174 3.94 -9.78 7.87
C ASP A 174 4.34 -11.26 7.74
N THR A 175 3.72 -12.00 6.81
CA THR A 175 4.03 -13.41 6.56
C THR A 175 5.13 -13.61 5.50
N VAL A 176 5.56 -12.53 4.85
CA VAL A 176 6.55 -12.54 3.77
C VAL A 176 7.68 -11.55 4.13
N PRO A 177 8.88 -12.01 4.52
CA PRO A 177 9.93 -11.14 5.04
C PRO A 177 10.31 -9.96 4.12
N ASP A 178 10.41 -10.18 2.81
CA ASP A 178 10.71 -9.12 1.84
C ASP A 178 9.61 -8.04 1.81
N LEU A 179 8.34 -8.44 1.98
CA LEU A 179 7.19 -7.52 2.02
C LEU A 179 7.05 -6.80 3.36
N GLU A 180 7.31 -7.49 4.47
CA GLU A 180 7.37 -6.89 5.80
C GLU A 180 8.41 -5.76 5.82
N LEU A 181 9.62 -6.05 5.33
CA LEU A 181 10.69 -5.07 5.22
C LEU A 181 10.33 -3.95 4.23
N ALA A 182 9.69 -4.28 3.10
CA ALA A 182 9.25 -3.29 2.11
C ALA A 182 8.22 -2.31 2.68
N VAL A 183 7.21 -2.80 3.40
CA VAL A 183 6.19 -1.96 4.06
C VAL A 183 6.82 -1.07 5.13
N ALA A 184 7.77 -1.59 5.90
CA ALA A 184 8.49 -0.81 6.89
C ALA A 184 9.28 0.36 6.29
N HIS A 185 9.65 0.30 5.00
CA HIS A 185 10.39 1.35 4.29
C HIS A 185 9.54 2.15 3.29
N ALA A 186 8.27 1.77 3.09
CA ALA A 186 7.36 2.42 2.17
C ALA A 186 6.63 3.60 2.86
N PRO A 187 6.89 4.86 2.48
CA PRO A 187 6.36 6.03 3.20
C PRO A 187 4.83 6.08 3.29
N VAL A 188 4.11 5.69 2.24
CA VAL A 188 2.65 5.69 2.25
C VAL A 188 2.11 4.60 3.17
N CYS A 189 2.74 3.44 3.23
CA CYS A 189 2.33 2.37 4.14
C CYS A 189 2.49 2.80 5.60
N GLN A 190 3.59 3.47 5.95
CA GLN A 190 3.80 4.04 7.28
C GLN A 190 2.69 5.04 7.66
N GLN A 191 2.24 5.87 6.72
CA GLN A 191 1.14 6.80 6.97
C GLN A 191 -0.20 6.10 7.23
N LEU A 192 -0.42 4.92 6.63
CA LEU A 192 -1.64 4.14 6.86
C LEU A 192 -1.64 3.48 8.24
N THR A 193 -0.49 2.99 8.72
CA THR A 193 -0.37 2.32 10.02
C THR A 193 -0.30 3.30 11.19
N LEU A 194 0.19 4.53 10.97
CA LEU A 194 0.29 5.57 12.00
C LEU A 194 -1.02 6.33 12.26
N ARG A 195 -2.07 6.12 11.44
CA ARG A 195 -3.39 6.71 11.74
C ARG A 195 -3.99 5.98 12.94
N PRO A 196 -4.17 6.63 14.09
CA PRO A 196 -4.85 6.01 15.21
C PRO A 196 -6.26 5.68 14.76
N THR A 197 -6.69 4.44 14.95
CA THR A 197 -8.11 4.06 14.98
C THR A 197 -8.80 4.99 15.98
N ARG A 198 -9.51 6.01 15.48
CA ARG A 198 -10.31 6.93 16.29
C ARG A 198 -11.74 6.44 16.38
#